data_AF-A0A8B9CM58-F1
#
_entry.id   AF-A0A8B9CM58-F1
#
_cell.length_a   1.000
_cell.length_b   1.000
_cell.length_c   1.000
_cell.angle_alpha   90.00
_cell.angle_beta   90.00
_cell.angle_gamma   90.00
#
_symmetry.space_group_name_H-M   'P 1'
#
loop_
_entity.id
_entity.type
_entity.pdbx_description
1 polymer ?
#
loop_
_entity_poly.entity_id
_entity_poly.type
_entity_poly.pdbx_seq_one_letter_code
_entity_poly.pdbx_strand_id
1 'polypeptide(L)'
;MSYVCVHAVSPKAPVASNISPAGTTGQAWMQKDQLHTQKQFVFEKPSEVERKVPEAGVIDKTGVYELSTGPSGVSRIHLIPGFIDSEQADWMFEQLLQDIPWGQRTHIRQEMSFEEPRLTSWYGELPYTYSRITMQPNPNWHPLLTMLKERIEEFSGYAFNSLLCNLYRNEKDSVDWHSDDEPSLGKNPIIASLSFGATRTFEMRKKPSPEENGDYTYVERLKIPLDHGTLLMMEGATQEDWQHRVPKEYHSRDARINLTFRIIYPEPDGVWK
;
A
#
# COMPACT_ATOMS: atom_id res chain seq x y z
N MET A 1 10.57 19.32 -9.75
CA MET A 1 11.82 18.80 -10.37
C MET A 1 12.08 17.43 -9.77
N SER A 2 11.75 16.38 -10.51
CA SER A 2 11.86 15.01 -10.06
C SER A 2 13.19 14.43 -10.54
N TYR A 3 14.03 13.97 -9.61
CA TYR A 3 15.29 13.29 -9.94
C TYR A 3 15.00 11.82 -10.27
N VAL A 4 15.54 11.35 -11.40
CA VAL A 4 15.53 9.94 -11.82
C VAL A 4 16.83 9.31 -11.37
N CYS A 5 16.75 8.22 -10.60
CA CYS A 5 17.91 7.42 -10.18
C CYS A 5 17.92 6.13 -11.01
N VAL A 6 19.05 5.79 -11.65
CA VAL A 6 19.18 4.58 -12.48
C VAL A 6 20.32 3.73 -11.88
N HIS A 7 20.03 2.46 -11.55
CA HIS A 7 21.03 1.49 -11.11
C HIS A 7 21.59 0.72 -12.32
N ALA A 8 22.92 0.58 -12.39
CA ALA A 8 23.60 -0.19 -13.43
C ALA A 8 23.91 -1.63 -12.97
N VAL A 9 23.69 -2.60 -13.86
CA VAL A 9 24.04 -4.02 -13.66
C VAL A 9 25.45 -4.29 -14.22
N SER A 10 26.30 -4.97 -13.44
CA SER A 10 27.68 -5.31 -13.83
C SER A 10 27.75 -6.53 -14.78
N PRO A 11 28.59 -6.52 -15.84
CA PRO A 11 28.79 -7.68 -16.69
C PRO A 11 29.85 -8.67 -16.17
N LYS A 12 29.67 -9.96 -16.50
CA LYS A 12 30.50 -11.12 -16.12
C LYS A 12 31.91 -11.11 -16.74
N ALA A 13 32.91 -11.55 -15.99
CA ALA A 13 34.30 -11.70 -16.43
C ALA A 13 34.56 -13.00 -17.20
N PRO A 14 35.47 -13.03 -18.21
CA PRO A 14 35.88 -14.27 -18.86
C PRO A 14 37.09 -14.93 -18.17
N VAL A 15 37.15 -16.26 -18.33
CA VAL A 15 38.18 -17.18 -17.84
C VAL A 15 39.43 -17.12 -18.73
N ALA A 16 40.63 -17.19 -18.15
CA ALA A 16 41.88 -17.39 -18.88
C ALA A 16 42.74 -18.50 -18.27
N SER A 17 43.30 -19.32 -19.17
CA SER A 17 44.04 -20.56 -18.96
C SER A 17 45.56 -20.39 -18.76
N ASN A 18 46.12 -21.36 -18.03
CA ASN A 18 47.53 -21.70 -17.72
C ASN A 18 48.67 -21.20 -18.64
N ILE A 19 49.84 -20.92 -18.04
CA ILE A 19 51.10 -21.73 -18.09
C ILE A 19 52.27 -20.88 -17.52
N SER A 20 53.04 -21.44 -16.59
CA SER A 20 54.32 -20.90 -16.07
C SER A 20 55.51 -21.24 -17.01
N PRO A 21 56.66 -20.55 -16.93
CA PRO A 21 57.74 -21.11 -16.09
C PRO A 21 58.68 -20.09 -15.39
N ALA A 22 59.54 -20.68 -14.55
CA ALA A 22 60.55 -20.19 -13.60
C ALA A 22 61.52 -19.07 -14.05
N GLY A 23 62.06 -18.33 -13.06
CA GLY A 23 63.26 -17.51 -13.20
C GLY A 23 63.50 -16.55 -12.02
N THR A 24 64.70 -16.63 -11.43
CA THR A 24 65.10 -16.15 -10.10
C THR A 24 65.63 -14.70 -10.05
N THR A 25 65.80 -14.18 -8.82
CA THR A 25 66.70 -13.11 -8.32
C THR A 25 66.28 -11.62 -8.37
N GLY A 26 66.48 -10.94 -7.23
CA GLY A 26 66.96 -9.56 -7.19
C GLY A 26 65.99 -8.50 -6.67
N GLN A 27 66.15 -8.08 -5.42
CA GLN A 27 65.51 -6.89 -4.86
C GLN A 27 65.91 -5.62 -5.62
N ALA A 28 64.93 -4.81 -6.00
CA ALA A 28 65.09 -3.37 -6.20
C ALA A 28 63.76 -2.69 -5.89
N TRP A 29 63.71 -1.95 -4.78
CA TRP A 29 62.65 -0.98 -4.53
C TRP A 29 62.79 0.14 -5.56
N MET A 30 62.06 0.02 -6.67
CA MET A 30 61.79 1.12 -7.58
C MET A 30 60.33 1.52 -7.45
N GLN A 31 60.17 2.75 -6.99
CA GLN A 31 58.94 3.52 -6.95
C GLN A 31 58.26 3.47 -8.34
N LYS A 32 57.26 2.60 -8.49
CA LYS A 32 56.35 2.67 -9.63
C LYS A 32 55.30 3.69 -9.27
N ASP A 33 55.47 4.91 -9.79
CA ASP A 33 54.36 5.82 -10.04
C ASP A 33 53.37 5.08 -10.94
N GLN A 34 52.45 4.34 -10.34
CA GLN A 34 51.26 3.88 -11.04
C GLN A 34 50.47 5.14 -11.34
N LEU A 35 50.54 5.58 -12.60
CA LEU A 35 49.54 6.45 -13.19
C LEU A 35 48.17 5.87 -12.80
N HIS A 36 47.52 6.51 -11.83
CA HIS A 36 46.10 6.33 -11.60
C HIS A 36 45.43 6.78 -12.89
N THR A 37 45.12 5.83 -13.76
CA THR A 37 44.18 6.09 -14.85
C THR A 37 42.87 6.42 -14.16
N GLN A 38 42.58 7.71 -14.02
CA GLN A 38 41.28 8.20 -13.61
C GLN A 38 40.29 7.58 -14.59
N LYS A 39 39.57 6.56 -14.14
CA LYS A 39 38.43 6.03 -14.89
C LYS A 39 37.40 7.16 -14.90
N GLN A 40 37.40 7.91 -15.99
CA GLN A 40 36.42 8.95 -16.22
C GLN A 40 35.10 8.24 -16.55
N PHE A 41 34.16 8.27 -15.61
CA PHE A 41 32.80 7.86 -15.89
C PHE A 41 32.19 8.89 -16.82
N VAL A 42 32.09 8.57 -18.10
CA VAL A 42 31.35 9.36 -19.08
C VAL A 42 29.91 8.86 -19.07
N PHE A 43 29.00 9.68 -18.54
CA PHE A 43 27.57 9.45 -18.68
C PHE A 43 27.12 10.02 -20.02
N GLU A 44 26.95 9.16 -21.01
CA GLU A 44 26.28 9.53 -22.26
C GLU A 44 24.78 9.34 -22.07
N LYS A 45 24.04 10.45 -22.05
CA LYS A 45 22.59 10.41 -21.97
C LYS A 45 22.05 9.73 -23.24
N PRO A 46 21.26 8.65 -23.14
CA PRO A 46 20.63 8.04 -24.30
C PRO A 46 19.82 9.08 -25.08
N SER A 47 19.92 9.04 -26.42
CA SER A 47 19.23 9.96 -27.32
C SER A 47 17.70 9.79 -27.28
N GLU A 48 17.22 8.61 -26.88
CA GLU A 48 15.79 8.29 -26.76
C GLU A 48 15.48 7.65 -25.40
N VAL A 49 14.33 8.00 -24.83
CA VAL A 49 13.84 7.40 -23.58
C VAL A 49 13.21 6.05 -23.92
N GLU A 50 13.89 4.95 -23.55
CA GLU A 50 13.46 3.58 -23.87
C GLU A 50 12.06 3.23 -23.33
N ARG A 51 11.69 3.77 -22.16
CA ARG A 51 10.37 3.60 -21.55
C ARG A 51 10.01 4.83 -20.72
N LYS A 52 8.81 5.36 -20.91
CA LYS A 52 8.29 6.49 -20.11
C LYS A 52 7.53 5.95 -18.90
N VAL A 53 7.70 6.61 -17.76
CA VAL A 53 6.87 6.36 -16.57
C VAL A 53 5.43 6.76 -16.93
N PRO A 54 4.44 5.86 -16.75
CA PRO A 54 3.04 6.18 -17.01
C PRO A 54 2.58 7.33 -16.10
N GLU A 55 1.80 8.26 -16.65
CA GLU A 55 1.07 9.20 -15.80
C GLU A 55 0.01 8.46 -14.98
N ALA A 56 -0.20 8.90 -13.74
CA ALA A 56 -1.20 8.29 -12.89
C ALA A 56 -2.60 8.71 -13.35
N GLY A 57 -3.47 7.73 -13.61
CA GLY A 57 -4.89 7.99 -13.84
C GLY A 57 -5.57 8.55 -12.59
N VAL A 58 -6.67 9.28 -12.77
CA VAL A 58 -7.48 9.82 -11.67
C VAL A 58 -8.90 9.30 -11.80
N ILE A 59 -9.45 8.79 -10.70
CA ILE A 59 -10.84 8.32 -10.61
C ILE A 59 -11.53 9.13 -9.51
N ASP A 60 -12.39 10.07 -9.92
CA ASP A 60 -13.08 11.01 -9.02
C ASP A 60 -14.60 11.07 -9.27
N LYS A 61 -15.13 10.22 -10.16
CA LYS A 61 -16.55 10.16 -10.50
C LYS A 61 -17.20 8.90 -9.95
N THR A 62 -18.50 8.98 -9.72
CA THR A 62 -19.32 7.82 -9.39
C THR A 62 -19.21 6.78 -10.50
N GLY A 63 -18.97 5.52 -10.14
CA GLY A 63 -18.97 4.45 -11.12
C GLY A 63 -18.31 3.17 -10.66
N VAL A 64 -18.54 2.13 -11.45
CA VAL A 64 -17.85 0.85 -11.34
C VAL A 64 -16.71 0.85 -12.36
N TYR A 65 -15.49 0.58 -11.90
CA TYR A 65 -14.28 0.60 -12.70
C TYR A 65 -13.62 -0.76 -12.66
N GLU A 66 -13.44 -1.39 -13.82
CA GLU A 66 -12.61 -2.57 -13.97
C GLU A 66 -11.17 -2.11 -14.25
N LEU A 67 -10.32 -2.22 -13.23
CA LEU A 67 -8.95 -1.68 -13.25
C LEU A 67 -8.02 -2.56 -14.07
N SER A 68 -8.20 -3.88 -14.01
CA SER A 68 -7.42 -4.84 -14.79
C SER A 68 -8.16 -6.16 -14.95
N THR A 69 -7.82 -6.88 -16.01
CA THR A 69 -8.20 -8.28 -16.21
C THR A 69 -6.94 -9.10 -16.38
N GLY A 70 -6.83 -10.21 -15.65
CA GLY A 70 -5.65 -11.07 -15.66
C GLY A 70 -5.93 -12.48 -15.15
N PRO A 71 -4.88 -13.30 -14.92
CA PRO A 71 -5.01 -14.67 -14.43
C PRO A 71 -5.74 -14.78 -13.09
N SER A 72 -5.60 -13.76 -12.24
CA SER A 72 -6.23 -13.66 -10.92
C SER A 72 -7.71 -13.26 -10.98
N GLY A 73 -8.19 -12.85 -12.16
CA GLY A 73 -9.56 -12.43 -12.43
C GLY A 73 -9.65 -10.95 -12.83
N VAL A 74 -10.81 -10.35 -12.58
CA VAL A 74 -11.04 -8.92 -12.79
C VAL A 74 -10.78 -8.19 -11.47
N SER A 75 -9.90 -7.19 -11.50
CA SER A 75 -9.75 -6.21 -10.42
C SER A 75 -10.80 -5.11 -10.62
N ARG A 76 -11.64 -4.87 -9.61
CA ARG A 76 -12.75 -3.92 -9.70
C ARG A 76 -12.83 -3.04 -8.47
N ILE A 77 -13.17 -1.77 -8.71
CA ILE A 77 -13.61 -0.85 -7.67
C ILE A 77 -14.98 -0.25 -8.00
N HIS A 78 -15.71 0.16 -6.98
CA HIS A 78 -16.95 0.94 -7.12
C HIS A 78 -16.83 2.18 -6.24
N LEU A 79 -16.83 3.37 -6.86
CA LEU A 79 -16.74 4.65 -6.16
C LEU A 79 -18.13 5.28 -6.09
N ILE A 80 -18.55 5.66 -4.87
CA ILE A 80 -19.84 6.29 -4.60
C ILE A 80 -19.60 7.55 -3.75
N PRO A 81 -19.30 8.68 -4.39
CA PRO A 81 -19.25 9.97 -3.72
C PRO A 81 -20.61 10.35 -3.12
N GLY A 82 -20.59 10.97 -1.93
CA GLY A 82 -21.82 11.39 -1.23
C GLY A 82 -22.73 10.22 -0.84
N PHE A 83 -22.16 9.04 -0.56
CA PHE A 83 -22.90 7.88 -0.05
C PHE A 83 -23.61 8.20 1.29
N ILE A 84 -22.92 8.96 2.12
CA ILE A 84 -23.50 9.72 3.24
C ILE A 84 -23.57 11.18 2.81
N ASP A 85 -24.71 11.83 2.99
CA ASP A 85 -24.84 13.25 2.71
C ASP A 85 -23.97 14.09 3.67
N SER A 86 -23.58 15.29 3.23
CA SER A 86 -22.60 16.10 3.97
C SER A 86 -23.04 16.44 5.39
N GLU A 87 -24.32 16.76 5.61
CA GLU A 87 -24.82 17.17 6.93
C GLU A 87 -24.83 15.99 7.92
N GLN A 88 -25.28 14.81 7.47
CA GLN A 88 -25.16 13.58 8.23
C GLN A 88 -23.69 13.25 8.49
N ALA A 89 -22.84 13.35 7.48
CA ALA A 89 -21.44 12.99 7.56
C ALA A 89 -20.67 13.90 8.54
N ASP A 90 -21.01 15.19 8.64
CA ASP A 90 -20.42 16.14 9.59
C ASP A 90 -20.71 15.70 11.03
N TRP A 91 -21.98 15.45 11.35
CA TRP A 91 -22.39 14.94 12.67
C TRP A 91 -21.73 13.60 12.99
N MET A 92 -21.71 12.67 12.03
CA MET A 92 -21.08 11.36 12.20
C MET A 92 -19.57 11.49 12.46
N PHE A 93 -18.88 12.38 11.75
CA PHE A 93 -17.46 12.62 11.94
C PHE A 93 -17.15 13.07 13.36
N GLU A 94 -17.92 14.03 13.91
CA GLU A 94 -17.74 14.51 15.28
C GLU A 94 -17.92 13.38 16.31
N GLN A 95 -19.00 12.60 16.18
CA GLN A 95 -19.27 11.48 17.10
C GLN A 95 -18.18 10.41 17.02
N LEU A 96 -17.79 9.99 15.80
CA LEU A 96 -16.74 8.99 15.62
C LEU A 96 -15.39 9.46 16.15
N LEU A 97 -15.07 10.75 15.97
CA LEU A 97 -13.83 11.33 16.47
C LEU A 97 -13.78 11.31 18.00
N GLN A 98 -14.90 11.59 18.66
CA GLN A 98 -15.00 11.67 20.12
C GLN A 98 -15.09 10.28 20.78
N ASP A 99 -15.91 9.38 20.24
CA ASP A 99 -16.36 8.19 20.97
C ASP A 99 -15.53 6.93 20.67
N ILE A 100 -14.83 6.89 19.53
CA ILE A 100 -13.95 5.76 19.21
C ILE A 100 -12.69 5.83 20.10
N PRO A 101 -12.31 4.72 20.76
CA PRO A 101 -11.11 4.65 21.59
C PRO A 101 -9.85 4.55 20.71
N TRP A 102 -9.46 5.66 20.10
CA TRP A 102 -8.30 5.74 19.21
C TRP A 102 -7.00 5.41 19.94
N GLY A 103 -6.25 4.44 19.41
CA GLY A 103 -4.92 4.07 19.91
C GLY A 103 -3.88 4.08 18.80
N GLN A 104 -2.64 4.44 19.14
CA GLN A 104 -1.51 4.28 18.22
C GLN A 104 -0.90 2.90 18.43
N ARG A 105 -0.78 2.11 17.37
CA ARG A 105 -0.23 0.75 17.44
C ARG A 105 1.26 0.74 17.12
N THR A 106 1.97 -0.22 17.70
CA THR A 106 3.38 -0.46 17.43
C THR A 106 3.52 -1.73 16.60
N HIS A 107 4.17 -1.61 15.45
CA HIS A 107 4.48 -2.72 14.56
C HIS A 107 5.95 -3.10 14.67
N ILE A 108 6.25 -4.37 14.45
CA ILE A 108 7.62 -4.88 14.39
C ILE A 108 7.90 -5.29 12.94
N ARG A 109 8.84 -4.61 12.29
CA ARG A 109 9.33 -4.96 10.95
C ARG A 109 10.84 -5.09 11.03
N GLN A 110 11.36 -6.26 10.62
CA GLN A 110 12.81 -6.53 10.60
C GLN A 110 13.50 -6.21 11.94
N GLU A 111 12.90 -6.66 13.06
CA GLU A 111 13.39 -6.44 14.44
C GLU A 111 13.38 -4.99 14.94
N MET A 112 12.94 -4.03 14.12
CA MET A 112 12.70 -2.66 14.54
C MET A 112 11.21 -2.44 14.86
N SER A 113 10.93 -1.85 16.02
CA SER A 113 9.60 -1.35 16.34
C SER A 113 9.39 0.04 15.76
N PHE A 114 8.23 0.26 15.15
CA PHE A 114 7.79 1.58 14.73
C PHE A 114 6.31 1.76 15.06
N GLU A 115 5.94 2.99 15.41
CA GLU A 115 4.54 3.33 15.60
C GLU A 115 3.87 3.57 14.26
N GLU A 116 2.64 3.09 14.10
CA GLU A 116 1.85 3.43 12.93
C GLU A 116 1.67 4.95 12.86
N PRO A 117 1.90 5.59 11.71
CA PRO A 117 1.66 7.01 11.53
C PRO A 117 0.16 7.26 11.30
N ARG A 118 -0.69 6.76 12.19
CA ARG A 118 -2.15 6.96 12.28
C ARG A 118 -2.65 6.33 13.57
N LEU A 119 -3.82 6.75 14.04
CA LEU A 119 -4.50 6.07 15.14
C LEU A 119 -5.47 5.04 14.56
N THR A 120 -5.62 3.92 15.26
CA THR A 120 -6.52 2.84 14.84
C THR A 120 -7.37 2.34 15.99
N SER A 121 -8.54 1.83 15.63
CA SER A 121 -9.40 1.05 16.52
C SER A 121 -10.02 -0.08 15.70
N TRP A 122 -10.21 -1.24 16.30
CA TRP A 122 -10.69 -2.42 15.59
C TRP A 122 -11.90 -3.01 16.30
N TYR A 123 -12.88 -3.43 15.50
CA TYR A 123 -14.11 -4.09 15.90
C TYR A 123 -14.29 -5.34 15.04
N GLY A 124 -14.80 -6.41 15.63
CA GLY A 124 -15.04 -7.63 14.87
C GLY A 124 -15.38 -8.82 15.73
N GLU A 125 -16.05 -9.78 15.09
CA GLU A 125 -16.62 -10.95 15.74
C GLU A 125 -15.61 -12.09 15.94
N LEU A 126 -14.56 -12.13 15.11
CA LEU A 126 -13.53 -13.17 15.11
C LEU A 126 -12.15 -12.59 15.44
N PRO A 127 -11.24 -13.36 16.05
CA PRO A 127 -9.86 -12.95 16.20
C PRO A 127 -9.24 -12.65 14.83
N TYR A 128 -8.50 -11.55 14.73
CA TYR A 128 -7.87 -11.12 13.48
C TYR A 128 -6.37 -10.92 13.68
N THR A 129 -5.55 -11.62 12.91
CA THR A 129 -4.09 -11.48 12.98
C THR A 129 -3.62 -10.53 11.90
N TYR A 130 -3.17 -9.34 12.30
CA TYR A 130 -2.55 -8.36 11.41
C TYR A 130 -1.12 -8.10 11.83
N SER A 131 -0.18 -8.17 10.88
CA SER A 131 1.25 -7.91 11.15
C SER A 131 1.80 -8.72 12.35
N ARG A 132 1.36 -9.99 12.50
CA ARG A 132 1.71 -10.92 13.59
C ARG A 132 1.15 -10.54 14.98
N ILE A 133 0.23 -9.59 15.05
CA ILE A 133 -0.50 -9.25 16.27
C ILE A 133 -1.93 -9.75 16.12
N THR A 134 -2.33 -10.70 16.96
CA THR A 134 -3.71 -11.20 17.01
C THR A 134 -4.56 -10.27 17.87
N MET A 135 -5.50 -9.60 17.23
CA MET A 135 -6.55 -8.82 17.87
C MET A 135 -7.62 -9.76 18.41
N GLN A 136 -7.98 -9.58 19.69
CA GLN A 136 -9.10 -10.31 20.28
C GLN A 136 -10.42 -9.77 19.74
N PRO A 137 -11.46 -10.61 19.58
CA PRO A 137 -12.80 -10.17 19.20
C PRO A 137 -13.26 -8.97 20.03
N ASN A 138 -13.79 -7.96 19.35
CA ASN A 138 -14.37 -6.78 19.94
C ASN A 138 -15.80 -6.63 19.41
N PRO A 139 -16.77 -7.35 20.03
CA PRO A 139 -18.15 -7.36 19.58
C PRO A 139 -18.92 -6.09 19.97
N ASN A 140 -18.31 -5.20 20.75
CA ASN A 140 -18.96 -3.99 21.25
C ASN A 140 -18.87 -2.87 20.21
N TRP A 141 -19.53 -3.06 19.08
CA TRP A 141 -19.61 -2.06 18.04
C TRP A 141 -20.34 -0.82 18.56
N HIS A 142 -19.75 0.35 18.33
CA HIS A 142 -20.44 1.61 18.58
C HIS A 142 -21.73 1.67 17.73
N PRO A 143 -22.88 2.13 18.25
CA PRO A 143 -24.15 2.11 17.51
C PRO A 143 -24.07 2.76 16.12
N LEU A 144 -23.31 3.84 15.99
CA LEU A 144 -23.06 4.50 14.71
C LEU A 144 -22.29 3.61 13.72
N LEU A 145 -21.32 2.82 14.20
CA LEU A 145 -20.58 1.87 13.37
C LEU A 145 -21.48 0.73 12.89
N THR A 146 -22.39 0.25 13.76
CA THR A 146 -23.39 -0.76 13.40
C THR A 146 -24.35 -0.23 12.33
N MET A 147 -24.88 0.98 12.49
CA MET A 147 -25.76 1.59 11.48
C MET A 147 -25.04 1.77 10.14
N LEU A 148 -23.80 2.27 10.14
CA LEU A 148 -23.02 2.44 8.92
C LEU A 148 -22.73 1.10 8.24
N LYS A 149 -22.41 0.06 9.03
CA LYS A 149 -22.29 -1.31 8.54
C LYS A 149 -23.58 -1.74 7.84
N GLU A 150 -24.71 -1.72 8.54
CA GLU A 150 -26.01 -2.16 8.00
C GLU A 150 -26.39 -1.41 6.71
N ARG A 151 -26.14 -0.10 6.63
CA ARG A 151 -26.38 0.70 5.42
C ARG A 151 -25.49 0.26 4.24
N ILE A 152 -24.23 -0.08 4.49
CA ILE A 152 -23.33 -0.61 3.45
C ILE A 152 -23.76 -2.02 3.05
N GLU A 153 -24.21 -2.85 4.00
CA GLU A 153 -24.70 -4.21 3.73
C GLU A 153 -25.98 -4.18 2.88
N GLU A 154 -26.92 -3.28 3.18
CA GLU A 154 -28.13 -3.07 2.39
C GLU A 154 -27.81 -2.61 0.96
N PHE A 155 -26.85 -1.69 0.81
CA PHE A 155 -26.43 -1.19 -0.50
C PHE A 155 -25.71 -2.26 -1.33
N SER A 156 -24.78 -2.99 -0.71
CA SER A 156 -23.84 -3.88 -1.41
C SER A 156 -24.34 -5.33 -1.53
N GLY A 157 -25.26 -5.75 -0.67
CA GLY A 157 -25.72 -7.14 -0.56
C GLY A 157 -24.72 -8.08 0.15
N TYR A 158 -23.60 -7.58 0.66
CA TYR A 158 -22.61 -8.35 1.40
C TYR A 158 -22.73 -8.11 2.91
N ALA A 159 -22.46 -9.14 3.71
CA ALA A 159 -22.42 -9.03 5.16
C ALA A 159 -20.96 -8.94 5.66
N PHE A 160 -20.63 -7.88 6.41
CA PHE A 160 -19.31 -7.65 6.96
C PHE A 160 -19.27 -8.07 8.43
N ASN A 161 -18.13 -8.54 8.93
CA ASN A 161 -17.99 -8.97 10.34
C ASN A 161 -16.73 -8.41 11.01
N SER A 162 -15.97 -7.58 10.30
CA SER A 162 -14.79 -6.90 10.81
C SER A 162 -14.72 -5.46 10.30
N LEU A 163 -14.26 -4.57 11.16
CA LEU A 163 -14.08 -3.16 10.89
C LEU A 163 -12.75 -2.68 11.48
N LEU A 164 -11.91 -2.10 10.62
CA LEU A 164 -10.75 -1.33 11.02
C LEU A 164 -11.03 0.17 10.84
N CYS A 165 -11.07 0.88 11.96
CA CYS A 165 -11.15 2.33 11.98
C CYS A 165 -9.73 2.90 11.91
N ASN A 166 -9.51 3.87 11.01
CA ASN A 166 -8.25 4.60 10.88
C ASN A 166 -8.51 6.09 11.00
N LEU A 167 -7.81 6.76 11.92
CA LEU A 167 -7.81 8.21 12.08
C LEU A 167 -6.45 8.76 11.66
N TYR A 168 -6.46 9.53 10.59
CA TYR A 168 -5.34 10.34 10.12
C TYR A 168 -5.50 11.72 10.73
N ARG A 169 -4.67 12.05 11.72
CA ARG A 169 -4.80 13.28 12.52
C ARG A 169 -4.53 14.54 11.70
N ASN A 170 -3.63 14.46 10.72
CA ASN A 170 -3.21 15.55 9.84
C ASN A 170 -2.46 15.01 8.60
N GLU A 171 -1.80 15.89 7.86
CA GLU A 171 -1.06 15.58 6.63
C GLU A 171 0.15 14.64 6.83
N LYS A 172 0.65 14.49 8.05
CA LYS A 172 1.83 13.66 8.37
C LYS A 172 1.48 12.20 8.63
N ASP A 173 0.21 11.92 8.90
CA ASP A 173 -0.29 10.57 9.05
C ASP A 173 -0.51 9.92 7.66
N SER A 174 -0.24 8.62 7.57
CA SER A 174 -0.21 7.87 6.31
C SER A 174 -0.37 6.36 6.54
N VAL A 175 -0.58 5.62 5.46
CA VAL A 175 -0.33 4.19 5.39
C VAL A 175 0.50 3.94 4.14
N ASP A 176 1.54 3.09 4.24
CA ASP A 176 2.44 2.81 3.11
C ASP A 176 1.81 1.79 2.14
N TRP A 177 2.46 1.52 1.02
CA TRP A 177 2.00 0.56 0.03
C TRP A 177 1.78 -0.83 0.63
N HIS A 178 0.54 -1.32 0.54
CA HIS A 178 0.14 -2.66 0.96
C HIS A 178 -1.02 -3.18 0.10
N SER A 179 -1.36 -4.45 0.26
CA SER A 179 -2.61 -5.04 -0.19
C SER A 179 -3.30 -5.62 1.04
N ASP A 180 -4.62 -5.65 1.05
CA ASP A 180 -5.38 -6.37 2.09
C ASP A 180 -5.48 -7.85 1.68
N ASP A 181 -4.35 -8.56 1.80
CA ASP A 181 -4.17 -9.94 1.34
C ASP A 181 -3.96 -10.94 2.50
N GLU A 182 -4.43 -10.60 3.70
CA GLU A 182 -4.37 -11.53 4.84
C GLU A 182 -5.15 -12.82 4.53
N PRO A 183 -4.60 -14.01 4.84
CA PRO A 183 -5.26 -15.29 4.54
C PRO A 183 -6.69 -15.40 5.11
N SER A 184 -6.94 -14.77 6.27
CA SER A 184 -8.25 -14.76 6.91
C SER A 184 -9.33 -14.01 6.12
N LEU A 185 -8.95 -13.19 5.13
CA LEU A 185 -9.90 -12.50 4.23
C LEU A 185 -10.37 -13.38 3.06
N GLY A 186 -9.75 -14.56 2.89
CA GLY A 186 -10.05 -15.46 1.78
C GLY A 186 -9.57 -14.93 0.42
N LYS A 187 -9.97 -15.62 -0.66
CA LYS A 187 -9.61 -15.24 -2.02
C LYS A 187 -10.54 -14.14 -2.54
N ASN A 188 -9.98 -13.12 -3.19
CA ASN A 188 -10.70 -12.00 -3.78
C ASN A 188 -11.66 -11.32 -2.78
N PRO A 189 -11.13 -10.78 -1.67
CA PRO A 189 -11.97 -10.25 -0.60
C PRO A 189 -12.76 -9.03 -1.07
N ILE A 190 -13.92 -8.86 -0.45
CA ILE A 190 -14.80 -7.70 -0.65
C ILE A 190 -14.57 -6.76 0.51
N ILE A 191 -14.17 -5.54 0.19
CA ILE A 191 -13.76 -4.53 1.16
C ILE A 191 -14.51 -3.24 0.88
N ALA A 192 -15.19 -2.73 1.90
CA ALA A 192 -15.88 -1.44 1.84
C ALA A 192 -15.09 -0.42 2.66
N SER A 193 -14.78 0.73 2.04
CA SER A 193 -14.01 1.81 2.66
C SER A 193 -14.83 3.09 2.66
N LEU A 194 -15.29 3.52 3.84
CA LEU A 194 -16.10 4.73 4.02
C LEU A 194 -15.27 5.84 4.68
N SER A 195 -15.25 7.03 4.07
CA SER A 195 -14.40 8.15 4.48
C SER A 195 -15.19 9.33 5.08
N PHE A 196 -14.66 9.94 6.13
CA PHE A 196 -15.19 11.16 6.77
C PHE A 196 -14.07 12.17 7.06
N GLY A 197 -14.41 13.46 7.13
CA GLY A 197 -13.45 14.56 7.34
C GLY A 197 -12.68 14.95 6.09
N ALA A 198 -11.42 15.36 6.26
CA ALA A 198 -10.60 15.90 5.19
C ALA A 198 -10.39 14.91 4.03
N THR A 199 -10.45 15.41 2.79
CA THR A 199 -10.10 14.63 1.61
C THR A 199 -8.64 14.20 1.66
N ARG A 200 -8.38 12.91 1.43
CA ARG A 200 -7.03 12.37 1.24
C ARG A 200 -6.99 11.51 -0.02
N THR A 201 -5.83 11.49 -0.68
CA THR A 201 -5.68 10.69 -1.90
C THR A 201 -5.40 9.23 -1.54
N PHE A 202 -6.27 8.33 -1.99
CA PHE A 202 -6.00 6.90 -2.03
C PHE A 202 -5.26 6.60 -3.34
N GLU A 203 -3.99 6.23 -3.24
CA GLU A 203 -3.17 5.89 -4.41
C GLU A 203 -3.16 4.38 -4.60
N MET A 204 -3.32 3.91 -5.83
CA MET A 204 -3.15 2.52 -6.21
C MET A 204 -2.00 2.38 -7.19
N ARG A 205 -1.27 1.26 -7.12
CA ARG A 205 -0.27 0.86 -8.11
C ARG A 205 -0.43 -0.61 -8.42
N LYS A 206 -0.37 -0.97 -9.69
CA LYS A 206 -0.41 -2.37 -10.10
C LYS A 206 0.88 -3.06 -9.66
N LYS A 207 0.79 -4.30 -9.20
CA LYS A 207 1.97 -5.11 -8.91
C LYS A 207 2.66 -5.45 -10.24
N PRO A 208 3.99 -5.36 -10.31
CA PRO A 208 4.74 -5.69 -11.52
C PRO A 208 4.56 -7.17 -11.85
N SER A 209 4.70 -7.51 -13.12
CA SER A 209 4.69 -8.92 -13.52
C SER A 209 5.93 -9.65 -12.97
N PRO A 210 5.93 -11.00 -12.90
CA PRO A 210 7.10 -11.75 -12.47
C PRO A 210 8.36 -11.42 -13.28
N GLU A 211 8.22 -11.10 -14.57
CA GLU A 211 9.33 -10.74 -15.47
C GLU A 211 9.96 -9.38 -15.11
N GLU A 212 9.19 -8.48 -14.50
CA GLU A 212 9.66 -7.14 -14.07
C GLU A 212 10.39 -7.18 -12.72
N ASN A 213 10.56 -8.36 -12.09
CA ASN A 213 11.39 -8.58 -10.89
C ASN A 213 11.13 -7.59 -9.74
N GLY A 214 9.89 -7.16 -9.54
CA GLY A 214 9.54 -6.21 -8.50
C GLY A 214 9.79 -4.73 -8.84
N ASP A 215 10.03 -4.39 -10.12
CA ASP A 215 10.17 -3.01 -10.56
C ASP A 215 8.82 -2.27 -10.66
N TYR A 216 8.54 -1.40 -9.69
CA TYR A 216 7.34 -0.54 -9.67
C TYR A 216 7.50 0.78 -10.45
N THR A 217 8.57 0.96 -11.22
CA THR A 217 8.86 2.22 -11.93
C THR A 217 7.86 2.50 -13.04
N TYR A 218 7.46 1.47 -13.78
CA TYR A 218 6.65 1.60 -15.00
C TYR A 218 5.28 0.95 -14.90
N VAL A 219 4.87 0.56 -13.68
CA VAL A 219 3.55 0.00 -13.44
C VAL A 219 2.47 1.06 -13.55
N GLU A 220 1.27 0.61 -13.85
CA GLU A 220 0.08 1.45 -13.85
C GLU A 220 -0.21 2.00 -12.46
N ARG A 221 -0.66 3.26 -12.39
CA ARG A 221 -0.96 3.96 -11.14
C ARG A 221 -2.27 4.71 -11.25
N LEU A 222 -3.03 4.71 -10.17
CA LEU A 222 -4.31 5.41 -10.06
C LEU A 222 -4.33 6.26 -8.79
N LYS A 223 -5.07 7.36 -8.84
CA LYS A 223 -5.34 8.24 -7.70
C LYS A 223 -6.84 8.42 -7.54
N ILE A 224 -7.32 8.21 -6.32
CA ILE A 224 -8.72 8.30 -5.96
C ILE A 224 -8.82 9.28 -4.80
N PRO A 225 -9.21 10.55 -5.01
CA PRO A 225 -9.49 11.45 -3.89
C PRO A 225 -10.71 10.92 -3.14
N LEU A 226 -10.53 10.53 -1.88
CA LEU A 226 -11.62 10.08 -1.01
C LEU A 226 -11.99 11.22 -0.08
N ASP A 227 -13.09 11.89 -0.42
CA ASP A 227 -13.68 13.01 0.28
C ASP A 227 -14.78 12.57 1.26
N HIS A 228 -15.43 13.55 1.87
CA HIS A 228 -16.36 13.37 2.96
C HIS A 228 -17.62 12.61 2.55
N GLY A 229 -17.96 11.55 3.29
CA GLY A 229 -19.15 10.74 3.04
C GLY A 229 -19.00 9.75 1.87
N THR A 230 -17.81 9.60 1.30
CA THR A 230 -17.57 8.77 0.11
C THR A 230 -17.29 7.32 0.46
N LEU A 231 -18.01 6.41 -0.21
CA LEU A 231 -17.81 4.96 -0.14
C LEU A 231 -16.98 4.49 -1.35
N LEU A 232 -15.94 3.71 -1.07
CA LEU A 232 -15.15 2.98 -2.06
C LEU A 232 -15.24 1.48 -1.77
N MET A 233 -15.79 0.71 -2.70
CA MET A 233 -15.73 -0.75 -2.68
C MET A 233 -14.53 -1.24 -3.48
N MET A 234 -13.82 -2.24 -2.96
CA MET A 234 -12.76 -2.96 -3.65
C MET A 234 -13.13 -4.44 -3.71
N GLU A 235 -13.10 -5.01 -4.91
CA GLU A 235 -13.60 -6.35 -5.19
C GLU A 235 -12.71 -7.10 -6.19
N GLY A 236 -12.94 -8.41 -6.31
CA GLY A 236 -12.28 -9.25 -7.29
C GLY A 236 -10.78 -9.37 -7.01
N ALA A 237 -9.98 -9.34 -8.08
CA ALA A 237 -8.53 -9.52 -8.00
C ALA A 237 -7.77 -8.30 -7.45
N THR A 238 -8.47 -7.27 -6.96
CA THR A 238 -7.85 -5.98 -6.60
C THR A 238 -6.73 -6.13 -5.57
N GLN A 239 -6.93 -6.92 -4.51
CA GLN A 239 -5.89 -7.11 -3.49
C GLN A 239 -4.75 -8.03 -3.98
N GLU A 240 -5.02 -8.89 -4.96
CA GLU A 240 -4.02 -9.77 -5.57
C GLU A 240 -3.13 -8.98 -6.55
N ASP A 241 -3.72 -8.17 -7.41
CA ASP A 241 -3.05 -7.47 -8.52
C ASP A 241 -2.55 -6.07 -8.16
N TRP A 242 -3.11 -5.41 -7.15
CA TRP A 242 -2.83 -4.00 -6.82
C TRP A 242 -2.38 -3.82 -5.38
N GLN A 243 -1.51 -2.84 -5.17
CA GLN A 243 -1.24 -2.27 -3.87
C GLN A 243 -1.85 -0.88 -3.78
N HIS A 244 -2.17 -0.46 -2.56
CA HIS A 244 -2.72 0.85 -2.29
C HIS A 244 -2.05 1.51 -1.07
N ARG A 245 -2.21 2.82 -0.98
CA ARG A 245 -1.70 3.63 0.14
C ARG A 245 -2.47 4.93 0.32
N VAL A 246 -2.28 5.57 1.47
CA VAL A 246 -2.64 6.97 1.70
C VAL A 246 -1.35 7.72 2.05
N PRO A 247 -0.75 8.48 1.13
CA PRO A 247 0.54 9.12 1.34
C PRO A 247 0.41 10.32 2.28
N LYS A 248 1.53 10.72 2.90
CA LYS A 248 1.64 12.02 3.56
C LYS A 248 1.45 13.14 2.53
N GLU A 249 0.89 14.26 2.98
CA GLU A 249 0.71 15.43 2.14
C GLU A 249 1.60 16.60 2.60
N TYR A 250 1.92 17.49 1.67
CA TYR A 250 2.83 18.63 1.92
C TYR A 250 2.10 19.90 2.33
N HIS A 251 0.78 19.92 2.23
CA HIS A 251 -0.08 21.01 2.66
C HIS A 251 -0.89 20.53 3.86
N SER A 252 -1.21 21.45 4.76
CA SER A 252 -1.99 21.14 5.96
C SER A 252 -3.31 20.45 5.60
N ARG A 253 -3.66 19.45 6.40
CA ARG A 253 -4.93 18.71 6.32
C ARG A 253 -5.54 18.60 7.69
N ASP A 254 -6.86 18.78 7.74
CA ASP A 254 -7.65 18.42 8.91
C ASP A 254 -7.71 16.89 9.05
N ALA A 255 -8.31 16.45 10.15
CA ALA A 255 -8.41 15.03 10.44
C ALA A 255 -9.32 14.30 9.43
N ARG A 256 -8.96 13.05 9.13
CA ARG A 256 -9.74 12.13 8.30
C ARG A 256 -9.97 10.83 9.05
N ILE A 257 -11.22 10.38 9.10
CA ILE A 257 -11.60 9.05 9.58
C ILE A 257 -11.89 8.16 8.37
N ASN A 258 -11.42 6.92 8.42
CA ASN A 258 -11.68 5.90 7.42
C ASN A 258 -12.13 4.62 8.10
N LEU A 259 -13.29 4.12 7.71
CA LEU A 259 -13.86 2.87 8.19
C LEU A 259 -13.70 1.80 7.10
N THR A 260 -12.85 0.80 7.34
CA THR A 260 -12.63 -0.31 6.40
C THR A 260 -13.35 -1.55 6.91
N PHE A 261 -14.46 -1.92 6.27
CA PHE A 261 -15.25 -3.10 6.57
C PHE A 261 -14.78 -4.29 5.72
N ARG A 262 -14.67 -5.46 6.34
CA ARG A 262 -14.18 -6.69 5.73
C ARG A 262 -15.00 -7.91 6.18
N ILE A 263 -14.86 -8.98 5.40
CA ILE A 263 -15.36 -10.31 5.74
C ILE A 263 -14.16 -11.16 6.15
N ILE A 264 -14.13 -11.57 7.41
CA ILE A 264 -13.12 -12.46 7.98
C ILE A 264 -13.71 -13.86 8.07
N TYR A 265 -12.96 -14.83 7.58
CA TYR A 265 -13.24 -16.26 7.70
C TYR A 265 -12.42 -16.86 8.85
N PRO A 266 -12.93 -17.89 9.53
CA PRO A 266 -12.16 -18.62 10.53
C PRO A 266 -10.86 -19.17 9.91
N GLU A 267 -9.71 -18.90 10.54
CA GLU A 267 -8.48 -19.55 10.14
C GLU A 267 -8.60 -21.07 10.38
N PRO A 268 -8.17 -21.94 9.44
CA PRO A 268 -8.06 -23.36 9.72
C PRO A 268 -7.12 -23.56 10.90
N ASP A 269 -7.54 -24.33 11.90
CA ASP A 269 -6.71 -24.66 13.07
C ASP A 269 -5.30 -25.11 12.64
N GLY A 270 -4.27 -24.31 12.98
CA GLY A 270 -2.87 -24.76 12.98
C GLY A 270 -1.92 -24.29 11.88
N VAL A 271 -2.21 -23.20 11.13
CA VAL A 271 -1.28 -22.73 10.07
C VAL A 271 -0.03 -22.02 10.62
N TRP A 272 -0.05 -21.53 11.87
CA TRP A 272 1.08 -20.82 12.49
C TRP A 272 1.37 -21.24 13.94
N LYS A 273 1.36 -22.55 14.23
CA LYS A 273 2.07 -23.07 15.41
C LYS A 273 3.56 -23.16 15.13
#